data_AF-A0A534YAN1-F1
#
_entry.id   AF-A0A534YAN1-F1
#
_cell.length_a   1.000
_cell.length_b   1.000
_cell.length_c   1.000
_cell.angle_alpha   90.00
_cell.angle_beta   90.00
_cell.angle_gamma   90.00
#
_symmetry.space_group_name_H-M   'P 1'
#
loop_
_entity.id
_entity.type
_entity.pdbx_description
1 polymer ?
#
loop_
_entity_poly.entity_id
_entity_poly.type
_entity_poly.pdbx_seq_one_letter_code
_entity_poly.pdbx_strand_id
1 'polypeptide(L)'
;MAPYHMLAIDGGGVRGVFAARILDRLQQQTGFLDRTELLAGTSTGGILALGLAAGLTPAEMAKLYLDHSREIFDASLLRKVATGDGVLGSRYDNAALRKVARNVFGDRKLRDLE
;
A
#
# COMPACT_ATOMS: atom_id res chain seq x y z
N MET A 1 2.53 20.29 26.14
CA MET A 1 1.88 19.66 24.98
C MET A 1 2.58 18.34 24.72
N ALA A 2 1.84 17.25 24.48
CA ALA A 2 2.46 16.01 24.02
C ALA A 2 3.01 16.22 22.59
N PRO A 3 4.08 15.51 22.19
CA PRO A 3 4.58 15.56 20.81
C PRO A 3 3.50 15.04 19.85
N TYR A 4 3.46 15.59 18.63
CA TYR A 4 2.64 15.07 17.53
C TYR A 4 3.53 14.23 16.63
N HIS A 5 3.23 12.93 16.49
CA HIS A 5 4.00 11.96 15.73
C HIS A 5 3.33 11.70 14.38
N MET A 6 4.15 11.73 13.33
CA MET A 6 3.71 11.49 11.96
C MET A 6 4.51 10.35 11.35
N LEU A 7 3.84 9.47 10.63
CA LEU A 7 4.46 8.45 9.80
C LEU A 7 4.26 8.81 8.33
N ALA A 8 5.36 9.07 7.62
CA ALA A 8 5.36 9.27 6.18
C ALA A 8 5.97 8.06 5.46
N ILE A 9 5.26 7.52 4.46
CA ILE A 9 5.66 6.33 3.72
C ILE A 9 5.82 6.68 2.25
N ASP A 10 7.04 6.49 1.73
CA ASP A 10 7.35 6.74 0.33
C ASP A 10 6.65 5.76 -0.62
N GLY A 11 6.50 6.21 -1.87
CA GLY A 11 6.12 5.33 -2.97
C GLY A 11 7.25 4.37 -3.37
N GLY A 12 6.92 3.32 -4.12
CA GLY A 12 7.95 2.36 -4.55
C GLY A 12 7.48 1.17 -5.39
N GLY A 13 6.21 1.17 -5.86
CA GLY A 13 5.63 0.03 -6.56
C GLY A 13 5.66 -1.22 -5.68
N VAL A 14 6.15 -2.33 -6.24
CA VAL A 14 6.28 -3.62 -5.53
C VAL A 14 7.19 -3.56 -4.30
N ARG A 15 8.11 -2.58 -4.22
CA ARG A 15 9.00 -2.40 -3.05
C ARG A 15 8.26 -2.00 -1.77
N GLY A 16 6.96 -1.71 -1.83
CA GLY A 16 6.10 -1.52 -0.66
C GLY A 16 6.18 -2.65 0.35
N VAL A 17 6.46 -3.88 -0.11
CA VAL A 17 6.67 -5.04 0.78
C VAL A 17 7.80 -4.80 1.78
N PHE A 18 8.88 -4.10 1.39
CA PHE A 18 9.97 -3.76 2.29
C PHE A 18 9.52 -2.75 3.35
N ALA A 19 8.82 -1.70 2.94
CA ALA A 19 8.26 -0.71 3.86
C ALA A 19 7.32 -1.38 4.87
N ALA A 20 6.35 -2.19 4.41
CA ALA A 20 5.44 -2.92 5.28
C ALA A 20 6.18 -3.82 6.29
N ARG A 21 7.22 -4.52 5.85
CA ARG A 21 7.99 -5.42 6.73
C ARG A 21 8.87 -4.67 7.74
N ILE A 22 9.39 -3.50 7.38
CA ILE A 22 10.10 -2.61 8.32
C ILE A 22 9.13 -2.09 9.37
N LEU A 23 7.96 -1.60 8.96
CA LEU A 23 6.91 -1.12 9.87
C LEU A 23 6.44 -2.21 10.83
N ASP A 24 6.29 -3.45 10.36
CA ASP A 24 5.93 -4.59 11.20
C ASP A 24 6.97 -4.87 12.29
N ARG A 25 8.26 -4.88 11.93
CA ARG A 25 9.33 -5.04 12.92
C ARG A 25 9.38 -3.88 13.92
N LEU A 26 9.25 -2.64 13.44
CA LEU A 26 9.24 -1.47 14.30
C LEU A 26 8.04 -1.47 15.25
N GLN A 27 6.85 -1.86 14.77
CA GLN A 27 5.65 -1.93 15.59
C GLN A 27 5.80 -2.99 16.68
N GLN A 28 6.29 -4.19 16.34
CA GLN A 28 6.54 -5.26 17.32
C GLN A 28 7.54 -4.86 18.41
N GLN A 29 8.53 -4.03 18.08
CA GLN A 29 9.56 -3.60 19.03
C GLN A 29 9.17 -2.38 19.87
N THR A 30 8.31 -1.50 19.36
CA THR A 30 8.15 -0.15 19.93
C THR A 30 6.71 0.31 20.13
N GLY A 31 5.72 -0.37 19.56
CA GLY A 31 4.32 0.06 19.56
C GLY A 31 4.13 1.47 19.01
N PHE A 32 4.95 1.91 18.05
CA PHE A 32 4.96 3.31 17.63
C PHE A 32 3.68 3.76 16.91
N LEU A 33 2.94 2.83 16.28
CA LEU A 33 1.69 3.17 15.60
C LEU A 33 0.61 3.61 16.59
N ASP A 34 0.61 3.08 17.81
CA ASP A 34 -0.37 3.40 18.86
C ASP A 34 -0.27 4.86 19.33
N ARG A 35 0.84 5.52 19.00
CA ARG A 35 1.13 6.94 19.27
C ARG A 35 1.33 7.76 17.99
N THR A 36 0.85 7.29 16.84
CA THR A 36 0.99 7.99 15.56
C THR A 36 -0.33 8.69 15.23
N GLU A 37 -0.31 10.02 15.16
CA GLU A 37 -1.51 10.83 14.94
C GLU A 37 -1.73 11.20 13.46
N LEU A 38 -0.75 10.95 12.60
CA LEU A 38 -0.89 11.15 11.15
C LEU A 38 -0.19 10.06 10.35
N LEU A 39 -0.94 9.48 9.42
CA LEU A 39 -0.44 8.59 8.38
C LEU A 39 -0.42 9.33 7.05
N ALA A 40 0.76 9.43 6.43
CA ALA A 40 0.94 10.04 5.12
C ALA A 40 1.66 9.08 4.19
N GLY A 41 1.30 9.10 2.91
CA GLY A 41 2.04 8.34 1.92
C GLY A 41 1.62 8.59 0.49
N THR A 42 2.54 8.29 -0.43
CA THR A 42 2.33 8.48 -1.88
C THR A 42 2.39 7.14 -2.61
N SER A 43 1.50 6.93 -3.59
CA SER A 43 1.44 5.69 -4.37
C SER A 43 1.28 4.46 -3.45
N THR A 44 2.16 3.47 -3.56
CA THR A 44 2.29 2.33 -2.63
C THR A 44 2.27 2.76 -1.15
N GLY A 45 2.98 3.84 -0.79
CA GLY A 45 2.97 4.38 0.56
C GLY A 45 1.59 4.91 0.98
N GLY A 46 0.82 5.45 0.03
CA GLY A 46 -0.57 5.86 0.26
C GLY A 46 -1.49 4.66 0.51
N ILE A 47 -1.30 3.56 -0.22
CA ILE A 47 -2.02 2.30 0.05
C ILE A 47 -1.67 1.76 1.44
N LEU A 48 -0.40 1.82 1.83
CA LEU A 48 0.06 1.46 3.17
C LEU A 48 -0.59 2.33 4.24
N ALA A 49 -0.54 3.66 4.08
CA ALA A 49 -1.16 4.61 4.99
C ALA A 49 -2.67 4.36 5.14
N LEU A 50 -3.40 4.19 4.03
CA LEU A 50 -4.83 3.88 4.05
C LEU A 50 -5.14 2.54 4.71
N GLY A 51 -4.32 1.51 4.46
CA GLY A 51 -4.50 0.20 5.09
C GLY A 51 -4.33 0.25 6.60
N LEU A 52 -3.30 0.97 7.08
CA LEU A 52 -3.09 1.19 8.51
C LEU A 52 -4.25 2.00 9.13
N ALA A 53 -4.68 3.09 8.49
CA ALA A 53 -5.84 3.89 8.91
C ALA A 53 -7.16 3.09 8.87
N ALA A 54 -7.21 2.05 8.03
CA ALA A 54 -8.32 1.12 7.93
C ALA A 54 -8.32 0.00 9.00
N GLY A 55 -7.36 0.03 9.94
CA GLY A 55 -7.21 -0.91 11.04
C GLY A 55 -6.38 -2.16 10.71
N LEU A 56 -5.73 -2.24 9.55
CA LEU A 56 -4.86 -3.36 9.23
C LEU A 56 -3.52 -3.20 9.95
N THR A 57 -3.00 -4.32 10.44
CA THR A 57 -1.65 -4.37 11.00
C THR A 57 -0.59 -4.28 9.89
N PRO A 58 0.63 -3.80 10.21
CA PRO A 58 1.74 -3.86 9.25
C PRO A 58 2.02 -5.27 8.71
N ALA A 59 1.79 -6.32 9.51
CA ALA A 59 1.92 -7.71 9.10
C ALA A 59 0.90 -8.10 8.02
N GLU A 60 -0.37 -7.72 8.20
CA GLU A 60 -1.42 -7.92 7.19
C GLU A 60 -1.12 -7.14 5.92
N MET A 61 -0.62 -5.91 6.04
CA MET A 61 -0.18 -5.13 4.88
C MET A 61 0.99 -5.81 4.14
N ALA A 62 1.98 -6.33 4.87
CA ALA A 62 3.08 -7.07 4.26
C ALA A 62 2.58 -8.33 3.53
N LYS A 63 1.66 -9.07 4.14
CA LYS A 63 1.02 -10.24 3.54
C LYS A 63 0.25 -9.88 2.27
N LEU A 64 -0.52 -8.79 2.29
CA LEU A 64 -1.24 -8.31 1.11
C LEU A 64 -0.32 -8.04 -0.07
N TYR A 65 0.83 -7.40 0.16
CA TYR A 65 1.83 -7.21 -0.90
C TYR A 65 2.46 -8.52 -1.37
N LEU A 66 2.76 -9.45 -0.46
CA LEU A 66 3.33 -10.75 -0.84
C LEU A 66 2.37 -11.56 -1.71
N ASP A 67 1.09 -11.60 -1.33
CA ASP A 67 0.08 -12.40 -2.02
C ASP A 67 -0.35 -11.78 -3.36
N HIS A 68 -0.48 -10.45 -3.42
CA HIS A 68 -1.04 -9.77 -4.59
C HIS A 68 -0.03 -9.02 -5.45
N SER A 69 1.26 -8.95 -5.08
CA SER A 69 2.28 -8.24 -5.87
C SER A 69 2.36 -8.73 -7.31
N ARG A 70 2.29 -10.05 -7.52
CA ARG A 70 2.26 -10.61 -8.88
C ARG A 70 0.99 -10.18 -9.60
N GLU A 71 -0.20 -10.32 -9.01
CA GLU A 71 -1.46 -9.92 -9.65
C GLU A 71 -1.50 -8.41 -9.99
N ILE A 72 -0.99 -7.55 -9.10
CA ILE A 72 -1.00 -6.09 -9.25
C ILE A 72 0.07 -5.60 -10.25
N PHE A 73 1.25 -6.23 -10.26
CA PHE A 73 2.40 -5.80 -11.05
C PHE A 73 2.72 -6.75 -12.23
N ASP A 74 1.83 -7.66 -12.60
CA ASP A 74 1.98 -8.49 -13.80
C ASP A 74 1.55 -7.70 -15.03
N ALA A 75 2.55 -7.24 -15.79
CA ALA A 75 2.34 -6.78 -17.14
C ALA A 75 2.39 -8.00 -18.06
N SER A 76 1.21 -8.50 -18.45
CA SER A 76 1.12 -9.64 -19.39
C SER A 76 2.00 -9.37 -20.61
N LEU A 77 2.73 -10.39 -21.08
CA LEU A 77 3.67 -10.27 -22.20
C LEU A 77 3.00 -9.67 -23.46
N LEU A 78 1.74 -10.01 -23.69
CA LEU A 78 0.90 -9.43 -24.75
C LEU A 78 0.68 -7.92 -24.58
N ARG A 79 0.50 -7.44 -23.35
CA ARG A 79 0.31 -6.01 -23.06
C ARG A 79 1.64 -5.23 -23.11
N LYS A 80 2.77 -5.85 -22.79
CA LYS A 80 4.10 -5.25 -23.00
C LYS A 80 4.38 -4.98 -24.48
N VAL A 81 4.01 -5.93 -25.34
CA VAL A 81 4.11 -5.77 -26.81
C VAL A 81 3.11 -4.73 -27.32
N ALA A 82 1.84 -4.80 -26.90
CA ALA A 82 0.79 -3.90 -27.37
C ALA A 82 0.95 -2.43 -26.92
N THR A 83 1.61 -2.19 -25.78
CA THR A 83 1.85 -0.82 -25.27
C THR A 83 3.21 -0.25 -25.67
N GLY A 84 4.01 -0.98 -26.46
CA GLY A 84 5.38 -0.60 -26.76
C GLY A 84 6.22 -0.41 -25.49
N ASP A 85 6.09 -1.32 -24.53
CA ASP A 85 6.67 -1.21 -23.19
C ASP A 85 6.33 0.14 -22.50
N GLY A 86 5.08 0.59 -22.59
CA GLY A 86 4.60 1.78 -21.89
C GLY A 86 4.79 3.11 -22.61
N VAL A 87 5.24 3.11 -23.87
CA VAL A 87 5.36 4.32 -24.69
C VAL A 87 4.00 4.74 -25.27
N LEU A 88 3.11 3.78 -25.51
CA LEU A 88 1.81 3.98 -26.17
C LEU A 88 0.60 3.85 -25.21
N GLY A 89 0.84 3.59 -23.92
CA GLY A 89 -0.21 3.42 -22.91
C GLY A 89 0.32 2.99 -21.55
N SER A 90 -0.54 2.82 -20.54
CA SER A 90 -0.10 2.39 -19.21
C SER A 90 0.39 0.93 -19.22
N ARG A 91 1.59 0.69 -18.65
CA ARG A 91 2.21 -0.65 -18.59
C ARG A 91 1.38 -1.71 -17.87
N TYR A 92 0.48 -1.30 -16.97
CA TYR A 92 -0.33 -2.20 -16.13
C TYR A 92 -1.83 -1.92 -16.28
N ASP A 93 -2.65 -2.95 -16.07
CA ASP A 93 -4.10 -2.78 -15.85
C ASP A 93 -4.37 -2.35 -14.42
N ASN A 94 -5.25 -1.38 -14.20
CA ASN A 94 -5.65 -1.00 -12.85
C ASN A 94 -6.69 -1.96 -12.25
N ALA A 95 -7.23 -2.90 -13.02
CA ALA A 95 -8.27 -3.83 -12.58
C ALA A 95 -7.84 -4.65 -11.36
N ALA A 96 -6.64 -5.20 -11.36
CA ALA A 96 -6.09 -5.98 -10.24
C ALA A 96 -5.94 -5.13 -8.97
N LEU A 97 -5.32 -3.95 -9.10
CA LEU A 97 -5.17 -3.01 -7.98
C LEU A 97 -6.55 -2.59 -7.43
N ARG A 98 -7.51 -2.30 -8.31
CA ARG A 98 -8.87 -1.91 -7.92
C ARG A 98 -9.61 -3.03 -7.21
N LYS A 99 -9.44 -4.29 -7.63
CA LYS A 99 -10.02 -5.46 -6.97
C LYS A 99 -9.44 -5.63 -5.57
N VAL A 100 -8.12 -5.57 -5.42
CA VAL A 100 -7.46 -5.66 -4.11
C VAL A 100 -7.90 -4.51 -3.21
N ALA A 101 -7.94 -3.27 -3.72
CA ALA A 101 -8.44 -2.13 -2.96
C ALA A 101 -9.89 -2.30 -2.50
N ARG A 102 -10.80 -2.82 -3.35
CA ARG A 102 -12.18 -3.11 -2.92
C ARG A 102 -12.25 -4.20 -1.86
N ASN A 103 -11.40 -5.23 -1.95
CA ASN A 103 -11.38 -6.29 -0.94
C ASN A 103 -10.92 -5.78 0.43
N VAL A 104 -9.98 -4.83 0.46
CA VAL A 104 -9.49 -4.22 1.72
C VAL A 104 -10.45 -3.17 2.25
N PHE A 105 -10.84 -2.22 1.40
CA PHE A 105 -11.55 -1.02 1.84
C PHE A 105 -13.07 -1.14 1.74
N GLY A 106 -13.60 -2.05 0.92
CA GLY A 106 -15.04 -2.17 0.66
C GLY A 106 -15.60 -0.86 0.10
N ASP A 107 -16.72 -0.41 0.68
CA ASP A 107 -17.37 0.87 0.36
C ASP A 107 -16.99 2.01 1.32
N ARG A 108 -15.96 1.82 2.16
CA ARG A 108 -15.48 2.84 3.10
C ARG A 108 -14.98 4.09 2.36
N LYS A 109 -15.33 5.26 2.89
CA LYS A 109 -14.81 6.57 2.47
C LYS A 109 -13.62 6.94 3.34
N LEU A 110 -12.84 7.92 2.88
CA LEU A 110 -11.67 8.41 3.64
C LEU A 110 -12.01 8.86 5.07
N ARG A 111 -13.18 9.49 5.25
CA ARG A 111 -13.65 9.93 6.58
C ARG A 111 -14.02 8.78 7.53
N ASP A 112 -14.15 7.56 7.01
CA ASP A 112 -14.52 6.38 7.77
C ASP A 112 -13.26 5.61 8.25
N LEU A 113 -12.06 6.14 7.97
CA LEU A 113 -10.78 5.64 8.43
C LEU A 113 -10.32 6.43 9.66
N GLU A 114 -9.55 5.79 10.54
CA GLU A 114 -9.00 6.39 11.77
C GLU A 114 -7.74 7.22 11.51
#